data_AF-A0A8I0F787-F1
#
_entry.id   AF-A0A8I0F787-F1
#
_cell.length_a   1.000
_cell.length_b   1.000
_cell.length_c   1.000
_cell.angle_alpha   90.00
_cell.angle_beta   90.00
_cell.angle_gamma   90.00
#
_symmetry.space_group_name_H-M   'P 1'
#
loop_
_entity.id
_entity.type
_entity.pdbx_description
1 polymer ?
#
loop_
_entity_poly.entity_id
_entity_poly.type
_entity_poly.pdbx_seq_one_letter_code
_entity_poly.pdbx_strand_id
1 'polypeptide(L)'
;MRILKTALFRNMKFKIEIFQILSAAILITVLFMAFTWICIHYQKPEESFKEAISLTVSFMGVIATVVAALIAVLMFNDWKIVAKFERNKEIINEFWLQYIKVKSELVLFGTKITQANEIGTVQKYEVLDSMSDSFVKLYYLQQKLESFFDISETNKNFTELEKIIKSYTQLLAPSNEINSEWQNKENLLINRLNLLQPKLYKELKQLNPI
;
A
#
# COMPACT_ATOMS: atom_id res chain seq x y z
N MET A 1 -17.61 -9.99 5.46
CA MET A 1 -17.65 -11.36 6.03
C MET A 1 -16.37 -12.17 5.75
N ARG A 2 -15.77 -12.14 4.55
CA ARG A 2 -14.52 -12.86 4.23
C ARG A 2 -13.29 -12.37 5.01
N ILE A 3 -13.14 -11.05 5.15
CA ILE A 3 -12.05 -10.34 5.86
C ILE A 3 -11.98 -10.70 7.34
N LEU A 4 -13.14 -10.73 8.02
CA LEU A 4 -13.21 -11.08 9.42
C LEU A 4 -12.76 -12.53 9.63
N LYS A 5 -13.12 -13.43 8.70
CA LYS A 5 -12.69 -14.84 8.71
C LYS A 5 -11.19 -14.99 8.52
N THR A 6 -10.56 -14.32 7.55
CA THR A 6 -9.11 -14.43 7.32
C THR A 6 -8.28 -13.82 8.45
N ALA A 7 -8.71 -12.69 9.01
CA ALA A 7 -8.06 -12.08 10.17
C ALA A 7 -8.21 -12.94 11.44
N LEU A 8 -9.42 -13.48 11.69
CA LEU A 8 -9.66 -14.42 12.80
C LEU A 8 -8.84 -15.70 12.64
N PHE A 9 -8.80 -16.27 11.44
CA PHE A 9 -8.06 -17.51 11.16
C PHE A 9 -6.55 -17.32 11.35
N ARG A 10 -6.01 -16.17 10.94
CA ARG A 10 -4.59 -15.83 11.15
C ARG A 10 -4.27 -15.63 12.62
N ASN A 11 -5.11 -14.91 13.35
CA ASN A 11 -4.92 -14.65 14.78
C ASN A 11 -5.00 -15.96 15.60
N MET A 12 -5.88 -16.90 15.22
CA MET A 12 -5.89 -18.24 15.80
C MET A 12 -4.61 -19.02 15.50
N LYS A 13 -4.11 -18.97 14.25
CA LYS A 13 -2.87 -19.66 13.86
C LYS A 13 -1.65 -19.13 14.63
N PHE A 14 -1.51 -17.82 14.76
CA PHE A 14 -0.43 -17.17 15.52
C PHE A 14 -0.41 -17.59 17.00
N LYS A 15 -1.58 -17.61 17.65
CA LYS A 15 -1.70 -18.08 19.05
C LYS A 15 -1.32 -19.55 19.21
N ILE A 16 -1.70 -20.39 18.24
CA ILE A 16 -1.34 -21.81 18.24
C ILE A 16 0.18 -21.98 18.09
N GLU A 17 0.82 -21.25 17.18
CA GLU A 17 2.28 -21.32 16.96
C GLU A 17 3.07 -20.89 18.21
N ILE A 18 2.68 -19.80 18.88
CA ILE A 18 3.30 -19.38 20.15
C ILE A 18 3.12 -20.47 21.22
N PHE A 19 1.91 -21.03 21.34
CA PHE A 19 1.63 -22.06 22.34
C PHE A 19 2.48 -23.32 22.10
N GLN A 20 2.68 -23.70 20.83
CA GLN A 20 3.54 -24.82 20.45
C GLN A 20 5.01 -24.57 20.82
N ILE A 21 5.52 -23.36 20.54
CA ILE A 21 6.90 -22.99 20.89
C ILE A 21 7.12 -23.01 22.41
N LEU A 22 6.18 -22.44 23.18
CA LEU A 22 6.24 -22.47 24.64
C LEU A 22 6.16 -23.90 25.20
N SER A 23 5.26 -24.72 24.68
CA SER A 23 5.13 -26.12 25.10
C SER A 23 6.40 -26.92 24.80
N ALA A 24 7.01 -26.71 23.63
CA ALA A 24 8.28 -27.34 23.26
C ALA A 24 9.42 -26.90 24.18
N ALA A 25 9.50 -25.61 24.53
CA ALA A 25 10.52 -25.07 25.42
C ALA A 25 10.42 -25.66 26.84
N ILE A 26 9.20 -25.78 27.38
CA ILE A 26 8.96 -26.43 28.68
C ILE A 26 9.39 -27.89 28.62
N LEU A 27 9.01 -28.62 27.57
CA LEU A 27 9.33 -30.03 27.40
C LEU A 27 10.85 -30.25 27.32
N ILE A 28 11.58 -29.45 26.54
CA ILE A 28 13.04 -29.50 26.43
C ILE A 28 13.69 -29.21 27.79
N THR A 29 13.17 -28.23 28.55
CA THR A 29 13.70 -27.88 29.87
C THR A 29 13.52 -29.03 30.88
N VAL A 30 12.35 -29.68 30.88
CA VAL A 30 12.07 -30.84 31.74
C VAL A 30 12.95 -32.04 31.38
N LEU A 31 13.12 -32.33 30.08
CA LEU A 31 14.02 -33.39 29.63
C LEU A 31 15.47 -33.12 30.00
N PHE A 32 15.93 -31.87 29.84
CA PHE A 32 17.26 -31.46 30.24
C PHE A 32 17.49 -31.64 31.74
N MET A 33 16.53 -31.22 32.57
CA MET A 33 16.58 -31.40 34.04
C MET A 33 16.64 -32.87 34.43
N ALA A 34 15.78 -33.71 33.85
CA ALA A 34 15.78 -35.15 34.12
C ALA A 34 17.12 -35.79 33.73
N PHE A 35 17.65 -35.43 32.55
CA PHE A 35 18.94 -35.92 32.06
C PHE A 35 20.09 -35.50 32.97
N THR A 36 20.19 -34.21 33.32
CA THR A 36 21.22 -33.70 34.23
C THR A 36 21.14 -34.32 35.62
N TRP A 37 19.93 -34.47 36.17
CA TRP A 37 19.75 -35.12 37.46
C TRP A 37 20.22 -36.57 37.45
N ILE A 38 19.89 -37.34 36.41
CA ILE A 38 20.36 -38.72 36.24
C ILE A 38 21.90 -38.75 36.22
N CYS A 39 22.53 -37.92 35.38
CA CYS A 39 23.99 -37.87 35.25
C CYS A 39 24.70 -37.51 36.57
N ILE A 40 24.19 -36.53 37.31
CA ILE A 40 24.78 -36.11 38.59
C ILE A 40 24.52 -37.16 39.68
N HIS A 41 23.32 -37.74 39.73
CA HIS A 41 22.97 -38.75 40.73
C HIS A 41 23.86 -40.01 40.64
N TYR A 42 24.24 -40.43 39.43
CA TYR A 42 25.19 -41.55 39.25
C TYR A 42 26.56 -41.32 39.91
N GLN A 43 26.95 -40.07 40.15
CA GLN A 43 28.20 -39.71 40.82
C GLN A 43 28.10 -39.76 42.35
N LYS A 44 26.92 -40.07 42.90
CA LYS A 44 26.59 -40.12 44.34
C LYS A 44 26.86 -38.84 45.18
N PRO A 45 26.67 -37.61 44.68
CA PRO A 45 26.72 -36.42 45.53
C PRO A 45 25.46 -36.34 46.42
N GLU A 46 25.62 -35.85 47.65
CA GLU A 46 24.52 -35.74 48.64
C GLU A 46 23.40 -34.78 48.18
N GLU A 47 23.71 -33.76 47.37
CA GLU A 47 22.76 -32.74 46.90
C GLU A 47 22.47 -32.80 45.38
N SER A 48 22.49 -34.00 44.77
CA SER A 48 22.39 -34.19 43.31
C SER A 48 21.19 -33.49 42.63
N PHE A 49 20.06 -33.41 43.34
CA PHE A 49 18.84 -32.77 42.83
C PHE A 49 18.96 -31.24 42.76
N LYS A 50 19.59 -30.62 43.77
CA LYS A 50 19.75 -29.16 43.86
C LYS A 50 20.73 -28.65 42.81
N GLU A 51 21.81 -29.38 42.57
CA GLU A 51 22.76 -29.07 41.50
C GLU A 51 22.10 -29.14 40.11
N ALA A 52 21.30 -30.18 39.85
CA ALA A 52 20.56 -30.32 38.60
C ALA A 52 19.58 -29.16 38.35
N ILE A 53 18.88 -28.69 39.40
CA ILE A 53 18.02 -27.50 39.31
C ILE A 53 18.84 -26.25 38.97
N SER A 54 19.95 -26.01 39.66
CA SER A 54 20.82 -24.85 39.43
C SER A 54 21.30 -24.77 37.97
N LEU A 55 21.70 -25.91 37.41
CA LEU A 55 22.14 -26.04 36.03
C LEU A 55 20.98 -25.84 35.04
N THR A 56 19.80 -26.38 35.36
CA THR A 56 18.57 -26.19 34.58
C THR A 56 18.14 -24.72 34.55
N VAL A 57 18.22 -23.99 35.67
CA VAL A 57 17.89 -22.55 35.72
C VAL A 57 18.79 -21.75 34.78
N SER A 58 20.09 -22.06 34.76
CA SER A 58 21.04 -21.42 33.85
C SER A 58 20.73 -21.72 32.38
N PHE A 59 20.38 -22.98 32.07
CA PHE A 59 19.97 -23.40 30.72
C PHE A 59 18.64 -22.76 30.28
N MET A 60 17.71 -22.58 31.21
CA MET A 60 16.42 -21.93 30.94
C MET A 60 16.60 -20.48 30.47
N GLY A 61 17.64 -19.77 30.92
CA GLY A 61 17.97 -18.44 30.42
C GLY A 61 18.32 -18.43 28.92
N VAL A 62 19.06 -19.43 28.45
CA VAL A 62 19.40 -19.59 27.03
C VAL A 62 18.15 -19.95 26.22
N ILE A 63 17.35 -20.90 26.71
CA ILE A 63 16.08 -21.29 26.06
C ILE A 63 15.14 -20.09 25.96
N ALA A 64 14.98 -19.32 27.04
CA ALA A 64 14.11 -18.15 27.06
C ALA A 64 14.49 -17.13 25.98
N THR A 65 15.80 -16.91 25.77
CA THR A 65 16.31 -16.01 24.74
C THR A 65 15.98 -16.52 23.32
N VAL A 66 16.16 -17.82 23.07
CA VAL A 66 15.83 -18.44 21.78
C VAL A 66 14.33 -18.38 21.51
N VAL A 67 13.50 -18.71 22.51
CA VAL A 67 12.04 -18.63 22.42
C VAL A 67 11.59 -17.21 22.14
N ALA A 68 12.15 -16.22 22.84
CA ALA A 68 11.84 -14.81 22.61
C ALA A 68 12.21 -14.37 21.18
N ALA A 69 13.36 -14.80 20.67
CA ALA A 69 13.76 -14.51 19.29
C ALA A 69 12.81 -15.15 18.26
N LEU A 70 12.38 -16.41 18.48
CA LEU A 70 11.42 -17.09 17.60
C LEU A 70 10.07 -16.36 17.57
N ILE A 71 9.54 -15.96 18.74
CA ILE A 71 8.30 -15.20 18.84
C ILE A 71 8.45 -13.83 18.17
N ALA A 72 9.58 -13.15 18.35
CA ALA A 72 9.84 -11.86 17.72
C ALA A 72 9.85 -11.95 16.18
N VAL A 73 10.41 -13.02 15.61
CA VAL A 73 10.39 -13.26 14.15
C VAL A 73 8.96 -13.47 13.66
N LEU A 74 8.14 -14.26 14.37
CA LEU A 74 6.74 -14.46 14.01
C LEU A 74 5.96 -13.13 14.05
N MET A 75 6.14 -12.34 15.12
CA MET A 75 5.51 -11.02 15.26
C MET A 75 5.94 -10.07 14.14
N PHE A 76 7.23 -10.05 13.79
CA PHE A 76 7.75 -9.18 12.73
C PHE A 76 7.18 -9.54 11.37
N ASN A 77 7.07 -10.83 11.05
CA ASN A 77 6.51 -11.29 9.78
C ASN A 77 5.03 -10.91 9.65
N ASP A 78 4.25 -11.08 10.72
CA ASP A 78 2.85 -10.66 10.75
C ASP A 78 2.70 -9.14 10.62
N TRP A 79 3.49 -8.37 11.38
CA TRP A 79 3.51 -6.92 11.29
C TRP A 79 3.88 -6.44 9.88
N LYS A 80 4.91 -7.03 9.26
CA LYS A 80 5.35 -6.67 7.90
C LYS A 80 4.24 -6.83 6.87
N ILE A 81 3.43 -7.88 6.99
CA ILE A 81 2.29 -8.11 6.09
C ILE A 81 1.23 -7.02 6.29
N VAL A 82 0.87 -6.71 7.54
CA VAL A 82 -0.11 -5.67 7.85
C VAL A 82 0.38 -4.29 7.41
N ALA A 83 1.63 -3.95 7.71
CA ALA A 83 2.25 -2.69 7.31
C ALA A 83 2.32 -2.53 5.78
N LYS A 84 2.63 -3.60 5.05
CA LYS A 84 2.59 -3.59 3.57
C LYS A 84 1.18 -3.32 3.06
N PHE A 85 0.18 -3.95 3.66
CA PHE A 85 -1.22 -3.75 3.31
C PHE A 85 -1.69 -2.31 3.56
N GLU A 86 -1.38 -1.77 4.74
CA GLU A 86 -1.74 -0.39 5.12
C GLU A 86 -1.07 0.62 4.20
N ARG A 87 0.23 0.45 3.92
CA ARG A 87 0.96 1.29 2.98
C ARG A 87 0.36 1.23 1.57
N ASN A 88 0.04 0.05 1.06
CA ASN A 88 -0.59 -0.09 -0.25
C ASN A 88 -1.97 0.60 -0.28
N LYS A 89 -2.75 0.50 0.79
CA LYS A 89 -4.05 1.17 0.91
C LYS A 89 -3.89 2.69 0.90
N GLU A 90 -2.90 3.22 1.62
CA GLU A 90 -2.59 4.65 1.65
C GLU A 90 -2.20 5.16 0.26
N ILE A 91 -1.26 4.49 -0.40
CA ILE A 91 -0.84 4.75 -1.78
C ILE A 91 -2.06 4.76 -2.73
N ILE A 92 -2.93 3.75 -2.66
CA ILE A 92 -4.14 3.67 -3.50
C ILE A 92 -5.08 4.85 -3.22
N ASN A 93 -5.25 5.23 -1.95
CA ASN A 93 -6.13 6.33 -1.57
C ASN A 93 -5.57 7.67 -2.04
N GLU A 94 -4.28 7.90 -1.88
CA GLU A 94 -3.59 9.08 -2.40
C GLU A 94 -3.72 9.19 -3.92
N PHE A 95 -3.46 8.09 -4.64
CA PHE A 95 -3.63 8.03 -6.09
C PHE A 95 -5.07 8.38 -6.49
N TRP A 96 -6.07 7.80 -5.82
CA TRP A 96 -7.47 8.05 -6.13
C TRP A 96 -7.87 9.51 -5.87
N LEU A 97 -7.36 10.12 -4.79
CA LEU A 97 -7.55 11.53 -4.50
C LEU A 97 -6.92 12.42 -5.58
N GLN A 98 -5.71 12.10 -6.06
CA GLN A 98 -5.10 12.85 -7.16
C GLN A 98 -5.88 12.67 -8.47
N TYR A 99 -6.32 11.44 -8.78
CA TYR A 99 -7.14 11.16 -9.95
C TYR A 99 -8.44 11.98 -9.96
N ILE A 100 -9.14 12.06 -8.83
CA ILE A 100 -10.36 12.88 -8.70
C ILE A 100 -10.05 14.35 -8.95
N LYS A 101 -8.96 14.87 -8.38
CA LYS A 101 -8.53 16.27 -8.58
C LYS A 101 -8.22 16.59 -10.04
N VAL A 102 -7.50 15.68 -10.72
CA VAL A 102 -7.24 15.81 -12.16
C VAL A 102 -8.56 15.85 -12.91
N LYS A 103 -9.46 14.89 -12.66
CA LYS A 103 -10.77 14.86 -13.32
C LYS A 103 -11.58 16.15 -13.08
N SER A 104 -11.60 16.69 -11.87
CA SER A 104 -12.34 17.93 -11.58
C SER A 104 -11.75 19.15 -12.29
N GLU A 105 -10.42 19.28 -12.31
CA GLU A 105 -9.75 20.38 -13.00
C GLU A 105 -9.97 20.29 -14.52
N LEU A 106 -9.93 19.08 -15.10
CA LEU A 106 -10.24 18.87 -16.52
C LEU A 106 -11.68 19.24 -16.87
N VAL A 107 -12.65 18.95 -16.00
CA VAL A 107 -14.05 19.33 -16.22
C VAL A 107 -14.24 20.85 -16.11
N LEU A 108 -13.63 21.49 -15.10
CA LEU A 108 -13.66 22.96 -14.96
C LEU A 108 -13.01 23.67 -16.14
N PHE A 109 -11.99 23.05 -16.70
CA PHE A 109 -11.30 23.57 -17.87
C PHE A 109 -12.19 23.54 -19.12
N GLY A 110 -12.88 22.44 -19.38
CA GLY A 110 -13.82 22.34 -20.50
C GLY A 110 -15.03 23.27 -20.39
N THR A 111 -15.53 23.52 -19.18
CA THR A 111 -16.59 24.52 -18.99
C THR A 111 -16.12 25.94 -19.30
N LYS A 112 -14.90 26.31 -18.89
CA LYS A 112 -14.30 27.61 -19.23
C LYS A 112 -14.10 27.78 -20.74
N ILE A 113 -13.67 26.73 -21.46
CA ILE A 113 -13.56 26.77 -22.93
C ILE A 113 -14.93 26.99 -23.58
N THR A 114 -15.95 26.30 -23.10
CA THR A 114 -17.31 26.43 -23.63
C THR A 114 -17.80 27.86 -23.47
N GLN A 115 -17.58 28.46 -22.30
CA GLN A 115 -17.87 29.87 -22.04
C GLN A 115 -17.06 30.80 -22.97
N ALA A 116 -15.75 30.58 -23.12
CA ALA A 116 -14.91 31.43 -23.98
C ALA A 116 -15.35 31.47 -25.45
N ASN A 117 -16.00 30.42 -25.94
CA ASN A 117 -16.50 30.33 -27.31
C ASN A 117 -17.85 31.02 -27.53
N GLU A 118 -18.59 31.31 -26.45
CA GLU A 118 -19.86 32.04 -26.49
C GLU A 118 -19.67 33.55 -26.38
N ILE A 119 -18.43 34.03 -26.17
CA ILE A 119 -18.10 35.41 -25.80
C ILE A 119 -17.17 36.07 -26.85
N GLY A 120 -17.18 37.41 -26.96
CA GLY A 120 -16.35 38.18 -27.89
C GLY A 120 -14.84 38.12 -27.62
N THR A 121 -14.04 38.51 -28.62
CA THR A 121 -12.57 38.31 -28.68
C THR A 121 -11.75 38.90 -27.52
N VAL A 122 -12.18 39.99 -26.89
CA VAL A 122 -11.45 40.63 -25.75
C VAL A 122 -11.60 39.82 -24.47
N GLN A 123 -12.80 39.30 -24.20
CA GLN A 123 -13.11 38.47 -23.03
C GLN A 123 -12.47 37.08 -23.11
N LYS A 124 -12.09 36.64 -24.31
CA LYS A 124 -11.36 35.38 -24.55
C LYS A 124 -9.98 35.36 -23.87
N TYR A 125 -9.30 36.51 -23.79
CA TYR A 125 -7.98 36.62 -23.15
C TYR A 125 -8.06 36.51 -21.62
N GLU A 126 -9.08 37.07 -20.98
CA GLU A 126 -9.30 36.91 -19.54
C GLU A 126 -9.62 35.46 -19.17
N VAL A 127 -10.36 34.76 -20.02
CA VAL A 127 -10.64 33.33 -19.80
C VAL A 127 -9.36 32.50 -19.97
N LEU A 128 -8.54 32.78 -20.99
CA LEU A 128 -7.22 32.14 -21.20
C LEU A 128 -6.25 32.39 -20.02
N ASP A 129 -6.20 33.61 -19.49
CA ASP A 129 -5.37 33.93 -18.32
C ASP A 129 -5.87 33.19 -17.06
N SER A 130 -7.20 33.11 -16.87
CA SER A 130 -7.80 32.32 -15.80
C SER A 130 -7.57 30.81 -15.92
N MET A 131 -7.21 30.34 -17.12
CA MET A 131 -6.90 28.94 -17.39
C MET A 131 -5.45 28.63 -17.01
N SER A 132 -4.53 29.62 -17.02
CA SER A 132 -3.12 29.54 -16.59
C SER A 132 -2.94 28.76 -15.27
N ASP A 133 -3.71 29.14 -14.25
CA ASP A 133 -3.69 28.49 -12.94
C ASP A 133 -4.12 27.01 -12.97
N SER A 134 -5.11 26.67 -13.80
CA SER A 134 -5.54 25.27 -13.98
C SER A 134 -4.48 24.45 -14.71
N PHE A 135 -3.71 25.04 -15.63
CA PHE A 135 -2.57 24.37 -16.27
C PHE A 135 -1.49 24.00 -15.26
N VAL A 136 -1.08 24.96 -14.42
CA VAL A 136 -0.05 24.74 -13.40
C VAL A 136 -0.49 23.64 -12.42
N LYS A 137 -1.76 23.65 -12.02
CA LYS A 137 -2.34 22.61 -11.15
C LYS A 137 -2.35 21.23 -11.83
N LEU A 138 -2.78 21.14 -13.08
CA LEU A 138 -2.80 19.88 -13.83
C LEU A 138 -1.38 19.30 -14.02
N TYR A 139 -0.41 20.15 -14.34
CA TYR A 139 0.99 19.76 -14.49
C TYR A 139 1.56 19.20 -13.17
N TYR A 140 1.29 19.86 -12.05
CA TYR A 140 1.72 19.39 -10.73
C TYR A 140 1.03 18.08 -10.30
N LEU A 141 -0.25 17.92 -10.62
CA LEU A 141 -0.99 16.69 -10.37
C LEU A 141 -0.48 15.53 -11.25
N GLN A 142 -0.06 15.80 -12.49
CA GLN A 142 0.61 14.83 -13.35
C GLN A 142 1.91 14.35 -12.71
N GLN A 143 2.80 15.25 -12.29
CA GLN A 143 4.06 14.86 -11.65
C GLN A 143 3.84 14.00 -10.39
N LYS A 144 2.80 14.29 -9.61
CA LYS A 144 2.43 13.46 -8.45
C LYS A 144 1.95 12.06 -8.83
N LEU A 145 1.41 11.89 -10.04
CA LEU A 145 0.94 10.60 -10.55
C LEU A 145 2.07 9.82 -11.24
N GLU A 146 3.12 10.49 -11.74
CA GLU A 146 4.29 9.85 -12.39
C GLU A 146 4.97 8.84 -11.48
N SER A 147 5.14 9.15 -10.19
CA SER A 147 5.70 8.18 -9.22
C SER A 147 4.84 6.92 -9.05
N PHE A 148 3.53 7.00 -9.32
CA PHE A 148 2.65 5.84 -9.33
C PHE A 148 2.73 5.10 -10.67
N PHE A 149 2.95 5.82 -11.78
CA PHE A 149 3.13 5.24 -13.10
C PHE A 149 4.39 4.39 -13.19
N ASP A 150 5.51 4.84 -12.64
CA ASP A 150 6.77 4.08 -12.59
C ASP A 150 6.61 2.73 -11.86
N ILE A 151 5.81 2.70 -10.79
CA ILE A 151 5.51 1.47 -10.03
C ILE A 151 4.56 0.55 -10.82
N SER A 152 3.80 1.11 -11.75
CA SER A 152 2.70 0.45 -12.47
C SER A 152 2.97 0.22 -13.95
N GLU A 153 4.20 0.40 -14.46
CA GLU A 153 4.57 0.32 -15.88
C GLU A 153 4.02 -0.91 -16.63
N THR A 154 3.78 -2.01 -15.90
CA THR A 154 3.21 -3.26 -16.43
C THR A 154 1.68 -3.25 -16.60
N ASN A 155 0.98 -2.25 -16.06
CA ASN A 155 -0.48 -2.16 -16.04
C ASN A 155 -1.01 -1.22 -17.12
N LYS A 156 -1.73 -1.82 -18.09
CA LYS A 156 -2.33 -1.15 -19.24
C LYS A 156 -3.23 0.04 -18.89
N ASN A 157 -4.02 -0.01 -17.80
CA ASN A 157 -4.92 1.10 -17.48
C ASN A 157 -4.17 2.32 -16.91
N PHE A 158 -3.07 2.11 -16.21
CA PHE A 158 -2.21 3.20 -15.74
C PHE A 158 -1.48 3.86 -16.91
N THR A 159 -0.97 3.06 -17.85
CA THR A 159 -0.41 3.57 -19.12
C THR A 159 -1.44 4.38 -19.92
N GLU A 160 -2.70 3.93 -19.98
CA GLU A 160 -3.76 4.69 -20.67
C GLU A 160 -4.11 5.99 -19.93
N LEU A 161 -4.08 6.01 -18.59
CA LEU A 161 -4.27 7.24 -17.82
C LEU A 161 -3.13 8.23 -18.09
N GLU A 162 -1.89 7.76 -18.08
CA GLU A 162 -0.71 8.57 -18.38
C GLU A 162 -0.82 9.20 -19.78
N LYS A 163 -1.23 8.43 -20.79
CA LYS A 163 -1.47 8.93 -22.15
C LYS A 163 -2.57 10.00 -22.20
N ILE A 164 -3.67 9.81 -21.46
CA ILE A 164 -4.75 10.82 -21.39
C ILE A 164 -4.23 12.11 -20.77
N ILE A 165 -3.48 12.03 -19.66
CA ILE A 165 -2.91 13.19 -18.99
C ILE A 165 -1.90 13.91 -19.89
N LYS A 166 -1.00 13.17 -20.56
CA LYS A 166 -0.05 13.70 -21.57
C LYS A 166 -0.77 14.34 -22.76
N SER A 167 -1.87 13.76 -23.21
CA SER A 167 -2.67 14.33 -24.32
C SER A 167 -3.35 15.63 -23.92
N TYR A 168 -3.82 15.72 -22.66
CA TYR A 168 -4.30 16.97 -22.12
C TYR A 168 -3.16 17.99 -22.04
N THR A 169 -2.01 17.70 -21.42
CA THR A 169 -0.90 18.66 -21.35
C THR A 169 -0.38 19.11 -22.71
N GLN A 170 -0.51 18.28 -23.74
CA GLN A 170 -0.18 18.64 -25.14
C GLN A 170 -1.25 19.52 -25.81
N LEU A 171 -2.54 19.24 -25.62
CA LEU A 171 -3.60 20.15 -26.07
C LEU A 171 -3.42 21.53 -25.44
N LEU A 172 -3.03 21.49 -24.16
CA LEU A 172 -2.79 22.60 -23.28
C LEU A 172 -1.50 23.40 -23.55
N ALA A 173 -0.63 22.94 -24.46
CA ALA A 173 0.48 23.76 -24.94
C ALA A 173 -0.08 25.03 -25.62
N PRO A 174 0.59 26.20 -25.52
CA PRO A 174 0.02 27.48 -25.95
C PRO A 174 -0.25 27.47 -27.46
N SER A 175 -1.44 27.03 -27.85
CA SER A 175 -1.98 27.17 -29.19
C SER A 175 -2.86 28.40 -29.19
N ASN A 176 -2.49 29.39 -30.00
CA ASN A 176 -3.17 30.70 -30.07
C ASN A 176 -4.62 30.62 -30.63
N GLU A 177 -5.11 29.42 -30.96
CA GLU A 177 -6.43 29.22 -31.56
C GLU A 177 -7.20 28.11 -30.85
N ILE A 178 -8.10 28.51 -29.95
CA ILE A 178 -9.21 27.65 -29.51
C ILE A 178 -10.17 27.54 -30.70
N ASN A 179 -10.16 26.40 -31.40
CA ASN A 179 -11.03 26.07 -32.54
C ASN A 179 -11.92 24.85 -32.23
N SER A 180 -12.85 24.51 -33.14
CA SER A 180 -13.79 23.38 -32.98
C SER A 180 -13.10 22.01 -32.90
N GLU A 181 -11.88 21.90 -33.45
CA GLU A 181 -11.05 20.70 -33.37
C GLU A 181 -10.57 20.43 -31.93
N TRP A 182 -10.35 21.50 -31.18
CA TRP A 182 -9.93 21.48 -29.77
C TRP A 182 -11.05 20.90 -28.88
N GLN A 183 -12.29 21.35 -29.05
CA GLN A 183 -13.47 20.83 -28.32
C GLN A 183 -13.72 19.34 -28.62
N ASN A 184 -13.55 18.93 -29.88
CA ASN A 184 -13.71 17.53 -30.26
C ASN A 184 -12.65 16.63 -29.60
N LYS A 185 -11.39 17.09 -29.52
CA LYS A 185 -10.31 16.36 -28.84
C LYS A 185 -10.53 16.30 -27.33
N GLU A 186 -10.97 17.39 -26.71
CA GLU A 186 -11.31 17.42 -25.28
C GLU A 186 -12.46 16.46 -24.94
N ASN A 187 -13.59 16.54 -25.65
CA ASN A 187 -14.73 15.66 -25.42
C ASN A 187 -14.35 14.19 -25.53
N LEU A 188 -13.49 13.86 -26.50
CA LEU A 188 -12.98 12.50 -26.69
C LEU A 188 -12.09 12.05 -25.52
N LEU A 189 -11.28 12.93 -24.94
CA LEU A 189 -10.47 12.64 -23.76
C LEU A 189 -11.30 12.49 -22.49
N ILE A 190 -12.31 13.34 -22.25
CA ILE A 190 -13.26 13.19 -21.13
C ILE A 190 -13.96 11.84 -21.21
N ASN A 191 -14.41 11.45 -22.41
CA ASN A 191 -15.13 10.19 -22.60
C ASN A 191 -14.20 8.99 -22.34
N ARG A 192 -12.95 9.05 -22.81
CA ARG A 192 -11.92 8.04 -22.48
C ARG A 192 -11.65 7.95 -20.98
N LEU A 193 -11.54 9.09 -20.30
CA LEU A 193 -11.34 9.16 -18.85
C LEU A 193 -12.49 8.51 -18.08
N ASN A 194 -13.74 8.76 -18.50
CA ASN A 194 -14.94 8.17 -17.89
C ASN A 194 -15.00 6.65 -18.08
N LEU A 195 -14.59 6.15 -19.25
CA LEU A 195 -14.51 4.70 -19.52
C LEU A 195 -13.38 4.02 -18.75
N LEU A 196 -12.30 4.75 -18.46
CA LEU A 196 -11.13 4.25 -17.74
C LEU A 196 -11.37 4.22 -16.23
N GLN A 197 -12.14 5.17 -15.69
CA GLN A 197 -12.46 5.30 -14.27
C GLN A 197 -12.89 3.99 -13.58
N PRO A 198 -13.91 3.25 -14.07
CA PRO A 198 -14.34 2.01 -13.42
C PRO A 198 -13.29 0.89 -13.54
N LYS A 199 -12.45 0.90 -14.58
CA LYS A 199 -11.40 -0.09 -14.81
C LYS A 199 -10.24 0.11 -13.83
N LEU A 200 -9.76 1.35 -13.70
CA LEU A 200 -8.76 1.74 -12.71
C LEU A 200 -9.23 1.45 -11.29
N TYR A 201 -10.47 1.81 -10.96
CA TYR A 201 -11.03 1.52 -9.63
C TYR A 201 -11.06 0.01 -9.32
N LYS A 202 -11.43 -0.81 -10.31
CA LYS A 202 -11.43 -2.27 -10.19
C LYS A 202 -10.02 -2.83 -9.97
N GLU A 203 -9.03 -2.32 -10.68
CA GLU A 203 -7.63 -2.77 -10.54
C GLU A 203 -6.97 -2.29 -9.25
N LEU A 204 -7.21 -1.04 -8.84
CA LEU A 204 -6.78 -0.55 -7.53
C LEU A 204 -7.35 -1.42 -6.40
N LYS A 205 -8.59 -1.88 -6.55
CA LYS A 205 -9.20 -2.83 -5.61
C LYS A 205 -8.56 -4.22 -5.66
N GLN A 206 -7.99 -4.63 -6.80
CA GLN A 206 -7.26 -5.90 -6.94
C GLN A 206 -5.82 -5.82 -6.42
N LEU A 207 -5.17 -4.65 -6.51
CA LEU A 207 -3.86 -4.35 -5.91
C LEU A 207 -3.92 -4.26 -4.38
N ASN A 208 -5.13 -4.18 -3.84
CA ASN A 208 -5.43 -4.40 -2.44
C ASN A 208 -6.14 -5.74 -2.22
N PRO A 209 -5.49 -6.90 -2.50
CA PRO A 209 -6.12 -8.19 -2.34
C PRO A 209 -6.31 -8.45 -0.85
N ILE A 210 -7.55 -8.32 -0.39
CA ILE A 210 -8.01 -8.89 0.89
C ILE A 210 -8.67 -10.23 0.62
#